data_AF-A0ABD0RV24-F1
#
_entry.id   AF-A0ABD0RV24-F1
#
_cell.length_a   1.000
_cell.length_b   1.000
_cell.length_c   1.000
_cell.angle_alpha   90.00
_cell.angle_beta   90.00
_cell.angle_gamma   90.00
#
_symmetry.space_group_name_H-M   'P 1'
#
loop_
_entity.id
_entity.type
_entity.pdbx_description
1 polymer ?
#
loop_
_entity_poly.entity_id
_entity_poly.type
_entity_poly.pdbx_seq_one_letter_code
_entity_poly.pdbx_strand_id
1 'polypeptide(L)' 'FMGRLIQPAGSGEENMILMTLPVIATHYLDSTNQWDTVGMERRNEAVKYINT' A
#
# COMPACT_ATOMS: atom_id res chain seq x y z
N PHE A 1 -8.14 -15.05 6.58
CA PHE A 1 -8.62 -14.92 7.98
C PHE A 1 -7.44 -15.14 8.90
N MET A 2 -7.39 -14.41 10.02
CA MET A 2 -6.26 -14.17 10.95
C MET A 2 -5.37 -12.98 10.55
N GLY A 3 -5.69 -11.83 11.16
CA GLY A 3 -4.87 -10.63 11.12
C GLY A 3 -3.49 -10.91 11.70
N ARG A 4 -2.47 -10.68 10.90
CA ARG A 4 -1.07 -10.73 11.32
C ARG A 4 -0.85 -9.52 12.21
N LEU A 5 -0.58 -9.73 13.49
CA LEU A 5 -0.08 -8.65 14.35
C LEU A 5 1.34 -8.36 13.90
N ILE A 6 1.49 -7.33 13.07
CA ILE A 6 2.78 -6.82 12.63
C ILE A 6 3.31 -5.97 13.80
N GLN A 7 4.56 -6.20 14.19
CA GLN A 7 5.19 -5.42 15.24
C GLN A 7 5.65 -4.09 14.61
N PRO A 8 5.00 -2.96 14.94
CA PRO A 8 5.37 -1.67 14.36
C PRO A 8 6.79 -1.28 14.79
N ALA A 9 7.53 -0.62 13.91
CA ALA A 9 8.85 -0.08 14.22
C ALA A 9 8.75 1.43 14.44
N GLY A 10 9.34 1.96 15.52
CA GLY A 10 9.30 3.41 15.79
C GLY A 10 7.95 3.93 16.29
N SER A 11 7.68 5.22 16.06
CA SER A 11 6.44 5.89 16.47
C SER A 11 5.23 5.47 15.63
N GLY A 12 4.01 5.62 16.16
CA GLY A 12 2.78 5.36 15.39
C GLY A 12 2.71 6.19 14.09
N GLU A 13 3.23 7.41 14.10
CA GLU A 13 3.27 8.27 12.91
C GLU A 13 4.23 7.74 11.84
N GLU A 14 5.41 7.25 12.24
CA GLU A 14 6.37 6.66 11.31
C GLU A 14 5.80 5.42 10.62
N ASN A 15 5.10 4.58 11.37
CA ASN A 15 4.41 3.42 10.81
C ASN A 15 3.27 3.83 9.86
N MET A 16 2.51 4.88 10.18
CA MET A 16 1.47 5.38 9.29
C MET A 16 2.03 6.02 8.02
N ILE A 17 3.17 6.73 8.08
CA ILE A 17 3.80 7.32 6.88
C ILE A 17 4.15 6.24 5.86
N LEU A 18 4.68 5.09 6.32
CA LEU A 18 5.06 3.98 5.45
C LEU A 18 3.87 3.37 4.70
N MET A 19 2.68 3.33 5.33
CA MET A 19 1.47 2.78 4.72
C MET A 19 0.66 3.83 3.94
N THR A 20 0.68 5.09 4.36
CA THR A 20 -0.21 6.14 3.82
C THR A 20 0.05 6.40 2.34
N LEU A 21 1.32 6.54 1.95
CA LEU A 21 1.70 6.80 0.56
C LEU A 21 1.25 5.68 -0.41
N PRO A 22 1.59 4.39 -0.17
CA PRO A 22 1.15 3.32 -1.06
C PRO A 22 -0.37 3.12 -1.05
N VAL A 23 -1.06 3.37 0.08
CA VAL A 23 -2.54 3.33 0.13
C VAL A 23 -3.16 4.37 -0.80
N ILE A 24 -2.73 5.64 -0.72
CA ILE A 24 -3.28 6.72 -1.54
C ILE A 24 -3.01 6.46 -3.02
N ALA A 25 -1.77 6.09 -3.38
CA ALA A 25 -1.42 5.83 -4.77
C ALA A 25 -2.21 4.65 -5.35
N THR A 26 -2.34 3.55 -4.60
CA THR A 26 -3.12 2.38 -5.01
C THR A 26 -4.60 2.74 -5.19
N HIS A 27 -5.16 3.51 -4.25
CA HIS A 27 -6.56 3.94 -4.33
C HIS A 27 -6.83 4.84 -5.54
N TYR A 28 -5.93 5.79 -5.83
CA TYR A 28 -6.06 6.64 -7.01
C TYR A 28 -6.02 5.82 -8.30
N LEU A 29 -5.05 4.91 -8.45
CA LEU A 29 -4.91 4.09 -9.65
C LEU A 29 -6.07 3.10 -9.83
N ASP A 30 -6.57 2.51 -8.75
CA ASP A 30 -7.75 1.64 -8.76
C ASP A 30 -9.02 2.42 -9.15
N SER A 31 -9.26 3.58 -8.52
CA SER A 31 -10.47 4.39 -8.77
C SER A 31 -10.52 5.01 -10.16
N THR A 32 -9.36 5.19 -10.79
CA THR A 32 -9.23 5.78 -12.12
C THR A 32 -8.92 4.77 -13.23
N ASN A 33 -8.78 3.48 -12.91
CA ASN A 33 -8.35 2.42 -13.83
C ASN A 33 -7.05 2.77 -14.60
N GLN A 34 -6.09 3.42 -13.94
CA GLN A 34 -4.86 3.92 -14.57
C GLN A 34 -3.66 2.98 -14.47
N TRP A 35 -3.84 1.74 -14.03
CA TRP A 35 -2.73 0.77 -13.89
C TRP A 35 -1.98 0.48 -15.19
N ASP A 36 -2.68 0.47 -16.33
CA ASP A 36 -2.05 0.28 -17.65
C ASP A 36 -1.00 1.35 -17.97
N THR A 37 -1.11 2.55 -17.39
CA THR A 37 -0.17 3.66 -17.62
C THR A 37 1.16 3.50 -16.87
N VAL A 38 1.15 2.70 -15.80
CA VAL A 38 2.32 2.49 -14.92
C VAL A 38 2.83 1.05 -14.94
N GLY A 39 2.06 0.12 -15.52
CA GLY A 39 2.32 -1.33 -15.53
C GLY A 39 1.34 -2.08 -14.64
N MET A 40 0.55 -2.98 -15.22
CA MET A 40 -0.45 -3.79 -14.49
C MET A 40 0.18 -4.69 -13.42
N GLU A 41 1.42 -5.14 -13.63
CA GLU A 41 2.19 -5.93 -12.68
C GLU A 41 2.48 -5.18 -11.38
N ARG A 42 2.57 -3.85 -11.44
CA ARG A 42 2.89 -3.00 -10.28
C ARG A 42 1.75 -2.93 -9.27
N ARG A 43 0.53 -3.30 -9.65
CA ARG A 43 -0.60 -3.37 -8.72
C ARG A 43 -0.33 -4.34 -7.58
N ASN A 44 0.25 -5.50 -7.88
CA ASN A 44 0.57 -6.50 -6.87
C ASN A 44 1.70 -6.03 -5.94
N GLU A 45 2.67 -5.29 -6.48
CA GLU A 45 3.75 -4.68 -5.70
C GLU A 45 3.21 -3.62 -4.74
N ALA A 46 2.34 -2.74 -5.23
CA ALA A 46 1.70 -1.69 -4.43
C ALA A 46 0.90 -2.26 -3.26
N VAL A 47 0.12 -3.33 -3.50
CA VAL A 47 -0.62 -4.03 -2.44
C VAL A 47 0.32 -4.68 -1.42
N LYS A 48 1.51 -5.15 -1.83
CA LYS A 48 2.50 -5.70 -0.89
C LYS A 48 3.05 -4.63 0.06
N TYR A 49 3.29 -3.41 -0.44
CA TYR A 49 3.73 -2.29 0.41
C TYR A 49 2.69 -1.86 1.45
N ILE A 50 1.39 -2.07 1.19
CA ILE A 50 0.31 -1.79 2.15
C ILE A 50 0.25 -2.85 3.26
N ASN A 51 0.60 -4.10 2.95
CA ASN A 51 0.51 -5.22 3.89
C ASN A 51 1.80 -5.46 4.72
N THR A 52 2.75 -4.53 4.67
CA THR A 52 4.04 -4.61 5.39
C THR A 52 3.91 -3.99 6.77
#